data_AF-A0A2N7QWX1-F1
#
_entry.id   AF-A0A2N7QWX1-F1
#
_cell.length_a   1.000
_cell.length_b   1.000
_cell.length_c   1.000
_cell.angle_alpha   90.00
_cell.angle_beta   90.00
_cell.angle_gamma   90.00
#
_symmetry.space_group_name_H-M   'P 1'
#
loop_
_entity.id
_entity.type
_entity.pdbx_description
1 polymer ?
#
loop_
_entity_poly.entity_id
_entity_poly.type
_entity_poly.pdbx_seq_one_letter_code
_entity_poly.pdbx_strand_id
1 'polypeptide(L)'
;MEVLWRSSPRSAEDILAEVGPQQGWQEGTVKSLLNRLLKKKAVKAERDGRRYLYAPRLTREQYVSQESKGLLDRLFGGRVAPLVAHFSEQRKLSKKDIAELKKLLQELDDEQS
;
A
#
# COMPACT_ATOMS: atom_id res chain seq x y z
N MET A 1 5.54 2.92 -4.46
CA MET A 1 6.28 2.08 -3.49
C MET A 1 6.92 0.89 -4.16
N GLU A 2 6.21 0.13 -5.02
CA GLU A 2 6.77 -1.05 -5.73
C GLU A 2 8.16 -0.86 -6.32
N VAL A 3 8.38 0.22 -7.08
CA VAL A 3 9.69 0.57 -7.66
C VAL A 3 10.78 0.63 -6.59
N LEU A 4 10.49 1.31 -5.48
CA LEU A 4 11.43 1.54 -4.38
C LEU A 4 11.69 0.27 -3.54
N TRP A 5 10.71 -0.63 -3.43
CA TRP A 5 10.92 -1.92 -2.77
C TRP A 5 11.72 -2.89 -3.64
N ARG A 6 11.51 -2.87 -4.97
CA ARG A 6 12.27 -3.72 -5.89
C ARG A 6 13.71 -3.25 -6.04
N SER A 7 13.92 -1.94 -6.09
CA SER A 7 15.26 -1.37 -6.22
C SER A 7 15.29 0.04 -5.64
N SER A 8 16.13 0.22 -4.62
CA SER A 8 16.40 1.52 -4.00
C SER A 8 17.90 1.65 -3.70
N PRO A 9 18.42 2.88 -3.58
CA PRO A 9 17.70 4.14 -3.72
C PRO A 9 17.51 4.56 -5.21
N ARG A 10 16.50 5.40 -5.49
CA ARG A 10 16.16 5.87 -6.86
C ARG A 10 15.85 7.36 -6.89
N SER A 11 16.22 8.05 -7.96
CA SER A 11 15.80 9.44 -8.16
C SER A 11 14.34 9.56 -8.60
N ALA A 12 13.76 10.76 -8.53
CA ALA A 12 12.42 11.00 -9.06
C ALA A 12 12.34 10.77 -10.59
N GLU A 13 13.43 11.04 -11.31
CA GLU A 13 13.58 10.80 -12.74
C GLU A 13 13.59 9.30 -13.04
N ASP A 14 14.34 8.50 -12.29
CA ASP A 14 14.36 7.04 -12.45
C ASP A 14 12.97 6.43 -12.23
N ILE A 15 12.27 6.92 -11.21
CA ILE A 15 10.91 6.47 -10.90
C ILE A 15 9.95 6.88 -12.03
N LEU A 16 10.05 8.12 -12.52
CA LEU A 16 9.23 8.59 -13.64
C LEU A 16 9.49 7.78 -14.91
N ALA A 17 10.75 7.49 -15.23
CA ALA A 17 11.10 6.69 -16.40
C ALA A 17 10.48 5.29 -16.35
N GLU A 18 10.36 4.71 -15.15
CA GLU A 18 9.85 3.36 -14.98
C GLU A 18 8.32 3.28 -14.96
N VAL A 19 7.65 4.14 -14.18
CA VAL A 19 6.18 4.06 -14.01
C VAL A 19 5.40 5.11 -14.80
N GLY A 20 6.05 6.18 -15.24
CA GLY A 20 5.43 7.28 -15.96
C GLY A 20 4.75 6.86 -17.25
N PRO A 21 5.42 6.16 -18.18
CA PRO A 21 4.85 5.80 -19.47
C PRO A 21 3.58 4.95 -19.37
N GLN A 22 3.57 3.94 -18.49
CA GLN A 22 2.43 3.04 -18.34
C GLN A 22 1.21 3.73 -17.70
N GLN A 23 1.45 4.73 -16.85
CA GLN A 23 0.40 5.41 -16.07
C GLN A 23 0.02 6.78 -16.65
N GLY A 24 0.69 7.23 -17.72
CA GLY A 24 0.54 8.58 -18.27
C GLY A 24 0.96 9.69 -17.28
N TRP A 25 1.83 9.39 -16.32
CA TRP A 25 2.22 10.36 -15.30
C TRP A 25 3.29 11.32 -15.80
N GLN A 26 3.12 12.59 -15.45
CA GLN A 26 4.12 13.63 -15.62
C GLN A 26 4.97 13.76 -14.35
N GLU A 27 6.12 14.41 -14.46
CA GLU A 27 7.07 14.60 -13.34
C GLU A 27 6.42 15.21 -12.09
N GLY A 28 5.52 16.18 -12.26
CA GLY A 28 4.79 16.80 -11.16
C GLY A 28 3.95 15.79 -10.36
N THR A 29 3.34 14.81 -11.02
CA THR A 29 2.57 13.74 -10.38
C THR A 29 3.49 12.86 -9.52
N VAL A 30 4.64 12.45 -10.06
CA VAL A 30 5.63 11.63 -9.33
C VAL A 30 6.16 12.38 -8.10
N LYS A 31 6.52 13.66 -8.24
CA LYS A 31 6.95 14.50 -7.10
C LYS A 31 5.84 14.64 -6.05
N SER A 32 4.58 14.82 -6.46
CA SER A 32 3.45 14.90 -5.54
C SER A 32 3.23 13.58 -4.76
N LEU A 33 3.41 12.44 -5.42
CA LEU A 33 3.32 11.11 -4.82
C LEU A 33 4.46 10.88 -3.83
N LEU A 34 5.70 11.21 -4.20
CA LEU A 34 6.86 11.13 -3.31
C LEU A 34 6.70 12.02 -2.09
N ASN A 35 6.20 13.25 -2.26
CA ASN A 35 5.91 14.15 -1.14
C ASN A 35 4.85 13.59 -0.19
N ARG A 36 3.81 12.93 -0.72
CA ARG A 36 2.82 12.23 0.13
C ARG A 36 3.47 11.09 0.92
N LEU A 37 4.33 10.30 0.29
CA LEU A 37 5.05 9.20 0.95
C LEU A 37 6.03 9.73 2.02
N LEU A 38 6.72 10.85 1.76
CA LEU A 38 7.58 11.51 2.74
C LEU A 38 6.78 12.01 3.95
N LYS A 39 5.64 12.67 3.72
CA LYS A 39 4.74 13.11 4.81
C LYS A 39 4.25 11.96 5.68
N LYS A 40 3.95 10.82 5.06
CA LYS A 40 3.59 9.57 5.75
C LYS A 40 4.77 8.87 6.42
N LYS A 41 6.01 9.38 6.26
CA LYS A 41 7.26 8.72 6.69
C LYS A 41 7.44 7.31 6.10
N ALA A 42 6.81 7.04 4.94
CA ALA A 42 6.90 5.76 4.24
C ALA A 42 8.21 5.61 3.47
N VAL A 43 8.80 6.73 3.06
CA VAL A 43 10.09 6.81 2.36
C VAL A 43 10.97 7.85 3.03
N LYS A 44 12.28 7.77 2.80
CA LYS A 44 13.26 8.82 3.10
C LYS A 44 13.84 9.37 1.79
N ALA A 45 14.31 10.61 1.84
CA ALA A 45 15.03 11.24 0.76
C ALA A 45 16.42 11.65 1.26
N GLU A 46 17.45 11.33 0.49
CA GLU A 46 18.83 11.71 0.75
C GLU A 46 19.33 12.56 -0.43
N ARG A 47 20.08 13.62 -0.12
CA ARG A 47 20.58 14.54 -1.15
C ARG A 47 21.77 13.91 -1.87
N ASP A 48 21.72 13.90 -3.20
CA ASP A 48 22.78 13.44 -4.10
C ASP A 48 23.09 14.57 -5.08
N GLY A 49 24.06 15.42 -4.73
CA GLY A 49 24.38 16.64 -5.48
C GLY A 49 23.19 17.60 -5.62
N ARG A 50 22.66 17.72 -6.85
CA ARG A 50 21.51 18.56 -7.20
C ARG A 50 20.16 17.83 -7.17
N ARG A 51 20.16 16.50 -6.98
CA ARG A 51 18.95 15.67 -6.95
C ARG A 51 18.76 15.03 -5.58
N TYR A 52 17.63 14.36 -5.41
CA TYR A 52 17.32 13.53 -4.24
C TYR A 52 17.18 12.09 -4.67
N LEU A 53 17.71 11.18 -3.85
CA LEU A 53 17.50 9.74 -3.95
C LEU A 53 16.52 9.30 -2.86
N TYR A 54 15.53 8.54 -3.26
CA TYR A 54 14.44 8.06 -2.40
C TYR A 54 14.64 6.59 -2.09
N ALA A 55 14.39 6.21 -0.84
CA ALA A 55 14.45 4.83 -0.37
C ALA A 55 13.27 4.53 0.57
N PRO A 56 12.75 3.29 0.60
CA PRO A 56 11.68 2.92 1.52
C PRO A 56 12.18 2.99 2.96
N ARG A 57 11.32 3.51 3.85
CA ARG A 57 11.50 3.44 5.30
C ARG A 57 10.65 2.34 5.92
N LEU A 58 9.51 2.05 5.29
CA LEU A 58 8.59 0.98 5.69
C LEU A 58 8.75 -0.22 4.77
N THR A 59 8.68 -1.42 5.35
CA THR A 59 8.51 -2.64 4.58
C THR A 59 7.14 -2.66 3.89
N ARG A 60 6.95 -3.60 2.96
CA ARG A 60 5.66 -3.78 2.29
C ARG A 60 4.55 -4.06 3.30
N GLU A 61 4.82 -4.94 4.25
CA GLU A 61 3.88 -5.40 5.27
C GLU A 61 3.46 -4.24 6.17
N GLN A 62 4.43 -3.45 6.64
CA GLN A 62 4.17 -2.27 7.47
C GLN A 62 3.32 -1.23 6.72
N TYR A 63 3.66 -0.95 5.46
CA TYR A 63 2.92 0.00 4.65
C TYR A 63 1.49 -0.47 4.37
N VAL A 64 1.32 -1.74 3.99
CA VAL A 64 -0.01 -2.34 3.74
C VAL A 64 -0.84 -2.35 5.01
N SER A 65 -0.27 -2.69 6.17
CA SER A 65 -0.96 -2.66 7.46
C SER A 65 -1.45 -1.24 7.78
N GLN A 66 -0.58 -0.23 7.64
CA GLN A 66 -0.93 1.17 7.90
C GLN A 66 -2.03 1.69 6.96
N GLU A 67 -1.91 1.44 5.65
CA GLU A 67 -2.90 1.89 4.67
C GLU A 67 -4.23 1.13 4.82
N SER A 68 -4.19 -0.17 5.12
CA SER A 68 -5.39 -0.99 5.36
C SER A 68 -6.16 -0.48 6.58
N LYS A 69 -5.45 -0.17 7.67
CA LYS A 69 -6.08 0.43 8.86
C LYS A 69 -6.73 1.77 8.53
N GLY A 70 -5.99 2.67 7.88
CA GLY A 70 -6.54 3.98 7.50
C GLY A 70 -7.72 3.89 6.53
N LEU A 71 -7.73 2.91 5.63
CA LEU A 71 -8.84 2.63 4.73
C LEU A 71 -10.08 2.17 5.52
N LEU A 72 -9.91 1.21 6.43
CA LEU A 72 -10.98 0.71 7.28
C LEU A 72 -11.56 1.80 8.16
N ASP A 73 -10.71 2.61 8.80
CA ASP A 73 -11.14 3.73 9.64
C ASP A 73 -11.99 4.72 8.84
N ARG A 74 -11.54 5.11 7.65
CA ARG A 74 -12.19 6.13 6.81
C ARG A 74 -13.50 5.66 6.17
N LEU A 75 -13.59 4.40 5.74
CA LEU A 75 -14.71 3.90 4.95
C LEU A 75 -15.69 3.01 5.73
N PHE A 76 -15.22 2.33 6.78
CA PHE A 76 -15.98 1.30 7.50
C PHE A 76 -15.94 1.49 9.02
N GLY A 77 -15.48 2.65 9.50
CA GLY A 77 -15.40 2.97 10.93
C GLY A 77 -14.50 2.01 11.71
N GLY A 78 -13.43 1.52 11.07
CA GLY A 78 -12.44 0.62 11.67
C GLY A 78 -12.88 -0.85 11.75
N ARG A 79 -14.07 -1.20 11.26
CA ARG A 79 -14.59 -2.58 11.33
C ARG A 79 -14.39 -3.34 10.03
N VAL A 80 -13.85 -4.55 10.12
CA VAL A 80 -13.61 -5.44 8.97
C VAL A 80 -14.89 -6.14 8.50
N ALA A 81 -15.78 -6.54 9.41
CA ALA A 81 -16.98 -7.30 9.04
C ALA A 81 -17.87 -6.59 8.00
N PRO A 82 -18.14 -5.26 8.09
CA PRO A 82 -18.89 -4.55 7.04
C PRO A 82 -18.21 -4.57 5.66
N LEU A 83 -16.88 -4.55 5.59
CA LEU A 83 -16.15 -4.66 4.32
C LEU A 83 -16.39 -6.02 3.67
N VAL A 84 -16.33 -7.10 4.46
CA VAL A 84 -16.57 -8.47 3.98
C VAL A 84 -18.03 -8.65 3.52
N ALA A 85 -18.99 -8.12 4.29
CA ALA A 85 -20.41 -8.13 3.91
C ALA A 85 -20.65 -7.44 2.57
N HIS A 86 -20.06 -6.25 2.36
CA HIS A 86 -20.19 -5.50 1.11
C HIS A 86 -19.67 -6.28 -0.11
N PHE A 87 -18.55 -7.01 0.02
CA PHE A 87 -18.04 -7.85 -1.07
C PHE A 87 -18.90 -9.11 -1.31
N SER A 88 -19.51 -9.65 -0.26
CA SER A 88 -20.44 -10.78 -0.37
C SER A 88 -21.70 -10.40 -1.15
N GLU A 89 -22.32 -9.27 -0.81
CA GLU A 89 -23.51 -8.74 -1.50
C GLU A 89 -23.27 -8.47 -2.99
N GLN A 90 -22.06 -8.00 -3.34
CA GLN A 90 -21.66 -7.75 -4.72
C GLN A 90 -21.21 -9.00 -5.48
N ARG A 91 -21.32 -10.21 -4.88
CA ARG A 91 -20.83 -11.49 -5.42
C ARG A 91 -19.35 -11.44 -5.87
N LYS A 92 -18.54 -10.63 -5.19
CA LYS A 92 -17.11 -10.48 -5.48
C LYS A 92 -16.24 -11.50 -4.74
N LEU A 93 -16.83 -12.31 -3.86
CA LEU A 93 -16.14 -13.40 -3.16
C LEU A 93 -16.40 -14.72 -3.87
N SER A 94 -15.34 -15.36 -4.34
CA SER A 94 -15.41 -16.72 -4.86
C SER A 94 -15.59 -17.74 -3.73
N LYS A 95 -15.94 -18.98 -4.08
CA LYS A 95 -15.99 -20.08 -3.10
C LYS A 95 -14.65 -20.30 -2.40
N LYS A 96 -13.54 -20.06 -3.11
CA LYS A 96 -12.18 -20.17 -2.57
C LYS A 96 -11.93 -19.09 -1.51
N ASP A 97 -12.26 -17.83 -1.82
CA ASP A 97 -12.09 -16.72 -0.88
C ASP A 97 -12.90 -16.95 0.40
N ILE A 98 -14.14 -17.43 0.27
CA ILE A 98 -14.99 -17.76 1.42
C ILE A 98 -14.36 -18.88 2.27
N ALA A 99 -13.79 -19.92 1.65
CA ALA A 99 -13.16 -21.00 2.38
C ALA A 99 -11.89 -20.54 3.12
N GLU A 100 -11.06 -19.71 2.48
CA GLU A 100 -9.87 -19.12 3.09
C GLU A 100 -10.22 -18.20 4.27
N LEU A 101 -11.24 -17.36 4.12
CA LEU A 101 -11.73 -16.51 5.21
C LEU A 101 -12.27 -17.32 6.39
N LYS A 102 -13.03 -18.38 6.14
CA LYS A 102 -13.52 -19.28 7.20
C LYS A 102 -12.37 -19.93 7.98
N LYS A 103 -11.34 -20.39 7.26
CA LYS A 103 -10.16 -21.00 7.88
C LYS A 103 -9.41 -20.00 8.77
N LEU A 104 -9.18 -18.78 8.27
CA LEU A 104 -8.55 -17.70 9.03
C LEU A 104 -9.33 -17.35 10.31
N LEU A 105 -10.66 -17.26 10.23
CA LEU A 105 -11.48 -16.98 11.41
C LEU A 105 -11.39 -18.09 12.46
N GLN A 106 -11.38 -19.35 12.02
CA GLN A 106 -11.23 -20.49 12.93
C GLN A 106 -9.85 -20.50 13.62
N GLU A 107 -8.78 -20.25 12.86
CA GLU A 107 -7.42 -20.15 13.44
C GLU A 107 -7.32 -19.04 14.49
N LEU A 108 -7.98 -17.89 14.25
CA LEU A 108 -8.02 -16.77 15.21
C LEU A 108 -8.82 -17.08 16.49
N ASP A 109 -9.93 -17.81 16.36
CA ASP A 109 -10.74 -18.22 17.53
C ASP A 109 -9.97 -19.25 18.39
N ASP A 110 -9.24 -20.15 17.74
CA ASP A 110 -8.40 -21.16 18.40
C ASP A 110 -7.17 -20.52 19.10
N GLU A 111 -6.58 -19.46 18.54
CA GLU A 111 -5.49 -18.70 19.16
C GLU A 111 -5.93 -17.85 20.38
N GLN A 112 -7.22 -17.54 20.49
CA GLN A 112 -7.78 -16.73 21.59
C GLN A 112 -8.41 -17.55 22.72
N SER A 113 -8.44 -18.89 22.58
CA SER A 113 -8.99 -19.85 23.55
C SER A 113 -7.90 -20.44 24.46
#